data_AF-A0A326S055-F1
#
_entry.id   AF-A0A326S055-F1
#
_cell.length_a   1.000
_cell.length_b   1.000
_cell.length_c   1.000
_cell.angle_alpha   90.00
_cell.angle_beta   90.00
_cell.angle_gamma   90.00
#
_symmetry.space_group_name_H-M   'P 1'
#
loop_
_entity.id
_entity.type
_entity.pdbx_description
1 polymer ?
#
loop_
_entity_poly.entity_id
_entity_poly.type
_entity_poly.pdbx_seq_one_letter_code
_entity_poly.pdbx_strand_id
1 'polypeptide(L)'
;MKSKQTVKVVVTIAASTLAILHLLFPKINIDLITVSLLALAVIPWVETLFKSVELPGGLKLEFQELRKLEEEAQKVGLISSEDVKKEPGEEEAGKRLFVELAEQNQELALVSLRLDIEKCLRSIALKYDLKTQKLGINNLLRELASHHIIPIEEESVLRDMIGVLNQASHGVEYDQRTAKWIIEVGPKIIESLESKVEHRGGNFSHSNPEAKEHWIDKSFQECEWVTNVEWGECINKHRDLWEKELNNVFNTLLRKLDPSKKAMLEDSQKHWESQLEIDRNLVFSFDDLQFKVGREGMFIASISFMNRIRQRALELEEILTALV
;
A
#
# COMPACT_ATOMS: atom_id res chain seq x y z
N MET A 1 40.62 -7.02 12.96
CA MET A 1 40.37 -7.43 11.55
C MET A 1 41.06 -8.72 11.11
N LYS A 2 42.30 -9.03 11.53
CA LYS A 2 43.04 -10.23 11.05
C LYS A 2 42.43 -11.59 11.46
N SER A 3 41.83 -11.74 12.65
CA SER A 3 41.36 -13.07 13.12
C SER A 3 40.18 -13.63 12.32
N LYS A 4 39.27 -12.80 11.81
CA LYS A 4 38.09 -13.25 11.06
C LYS A 4 38.45 -13.85 9.69
N GLN A 5 39.50 -13.37 9.03
CA GLN A 5 40.00 -13.95 7.78
C GLN A 5 40.78 -15.25 8.03
N THR A 6 41.61 -15.30 9.08
CA THR A 6 42.35 -16.52 9.45
C THR A 6 41.41 -17.69 9.75
N VAL A 7 40.30 -17.43 10.46
CA VAL A 7 39.29 -18.46 10.76
C VAL A 7 38.59 -18.97 9.50
N LYS A 8 38.22 -18.09 8.57
CA LYS A 8 37.62 -18.48 7.28
C LYS A 8 38.55 -19.39 6.47
N VAL A 9 39.84 -19.04 6.41
CA VAL A 9 40.85 -19.83 5.69
C VAL A 9 41.06 -21.20 6.33
N VAL A 10 41.15 -21.26 7.66
CA VAL A 10 41.31 -22.53 8.40
C VAL A 10 40.09 -23.45 8.18
N VAL A 11 38.88 -22.90 8.14
CA VAL A 11 37.65 -23.69 7.92
C VAL A 11 37.57 -24.20 6.48
N THR A 12 37.90 -23.38 5.48
CA THR A 12 37.94 -23.83 4.08
C THR A 12 38.99 -24.93 3.89
N ILE A 13 40.16 -24.80 4.52
CA ILE A 13 41.20 -25.84 4.52
C ILE A 13 40.68 -27.11 5.19
N ALA A 14 40.04 -27.02 6.36
CA ALA A 14 39.50 -28.19 7.07
C ALA A 14 38.42 -28.92 6.26
N ALA A 15 37.48 -28.19 5.65
CA ALA A 15 36.43 -28.74 4.81
C ALA A 15 36.99 -29.40 3.53
N SER A 16 37.97 -28.76 2.89
CA SER A 16 38.63 -29.30 1.70
C SER A 16 39.43 -30.56 2.04
N THR A 17 40.10 -30.57 3.20
CA THR A 17 40.87 -31.72 3.69
C THR A 17 39.96 -32.91 4.01
N LEU A 18 38.79 -32.67 4.62
CA LEU A 18 37.78 -33.70 4.87
C LEU A 18 37.20 -34.27 3.57
N ALA A 19 36.95 -33.43 2.56
CA ALA A 19 36.50 -33.86 1.24
C ALA A 19 37.57 -34.71 0.51
N ILE A 20 38.84 -34.33 0.61
CA ILE A 20 39.96 -35.09 0.03
C ILE A 20 40.15 -36.43 0.76
N LEU A 21 40.05 -36.46 2.10
CA LEU A 21 40.11 -37.71 2.88
C LEU A 21 38.97 -38.66 2.51
N HIS A 22 37.78 -38.14 2.23
CA HIS A 22 36.65 -38.96 1.75
C HIS A 22 36.91 -39.56 0.37
N LEU A 23 37.50 -38.80 -0.56
CA LEU A 23 37.85 -39.31 -1.89
C LEU A 23 38.90 -40.42 -1.84
N LEU A 24 39.81 -40.37 -0.85
CA LEU A 24 40.88 -41.36 -0.68
C LEU A 24 40.45 -42.61 0.11
N PHE A 25 39.40 -42.54 0.93
CA PHE A 25 38.91 -43.66 1.73
C PHE A 25 37.38 -43.87 1.62
N PRO A 26 36.90 -44.37 0.46
CA PRO A 26 35.46 -44.52 0.17
C PRO A 26 34.71 -45.59 0.98
N LYS A 27 35.37 -46.25 1.94
CA LYS A 27 34.77 -47.28 2.83
C LYS A 27 34.33 -46.75 4.19
N ILE A 28 34.50 -45.45 4.46
CA ILE A 28 34.07 -44.83 5.72
C ILE A 28 32.56 -44.56 5.61
N ASN A 29 31.75 -45.34 6.32
CA ASN A 29 30.32 -45.09 6.44
C ASN A 29 30.13 -43.82 7.28
N ILE A 30 29.58 -42.76 6.66
CA ILE A 30 29.21 -41.57 7.42
C ILE A 30 27.93 -41.90 8.18
N ASP A 31 28.08 -42.21 9.46
CA ASP A 31 26.94 -42.42 10.36
C ASP A 31 26.16 -41.12 10.54
N LEU A 32 24.84 -41.23 10.73
CA LEU A 32 23.93 -40.11 10.96
C LEU A 32 24.42 -39.23 12.11
N ILE A 33 25.01 -39.87 13.13
CA ILE A 33 25.62 -39.20 14.29
C ILE A 33 26.72 -38.23 13.86
N THR A 34 27.56 -38.60 12.89
CA THR A 34 28.66 -37.78 12.38
C THR A 34 28.14 -36.58 11.58
N VAL A 35 27.08 -36.77 10.79
CA VAL A 35 26.40 -35.67 10.07
C VAL A 35 25.73 -34.71 11.06
N SER A 36 25.04 -35.24 12.07
CA SER A 36 24.39 -34.44 13.11
C SER A 36 25.38 -33.64 13.93
N LEU A 37 26.55 -34.20 14.28
CA LEU A 37 27.62 -33.48 14.97
C LEU A 37 28.25 -32.39 14.09
N LEU A 38 28.39 -32.64 12.79
CA LEU A 38 28.87 -31.63 11.83
C LEU A 38 27.87 -30.48 11.68
N ALA A 39 26.57 -30.78 11.61
CA ALA A 39 25.50 -29.78 11.58
C ALA A 39 25.49 -28.94 12.87
N LEU A 40 25.57 -29.59 14.04
CA LEU A 40 25.69 -28.92 15.34
C LEU A 40 26.93 -28.03 15.46
N ALA A 41 28.06 -28.42 14.86
CA ALA A 41 29.27 -27.61 14.84
C ALA A 41 29.13 -26.31 14.02
N VAL A 42 28.17 -26.26 13.08
CA VAL A 42 27.89 -25.07 12.26
C VAL A 42 26.84 -24.15 12.94
N ILE A 43 25.99 -24.66 13.85
CA ILE A 43 24.93 -23.89 14.53
C ILE A 43 25.44 -22.60 15.22
N PRO A 44 26.55 -22.59 15.98
CA PRO A 44 27.07 -21.37 16.62
C PRO A 44 27.50 -20.27 15.63
N TRP A 45 27.64 -20.60 14.34
CA TRP A 45 28.05 -19.67 13.29
C TRP A 45 26.87 -19.09 12.51
N VAL A 46 25.74 -19.83 12.43
CA VAL A 46 24.48 -19.31 11.87
C VAL A 46 24.00 -18.10 12.68
N GLU A 47 24.20 -18.12 14.00
CA GLU A 47 23.90 -17.01 14.91
C GLU A 47 24.63 -15.71 14.50
N THR A 48 25.82 -15.79 13.88
CA THR A 48 26.57 -14.61 13.44
C THR A 48 26.09 -13.99 12.11
N LEU A 49 25.27 -14.73 11.33
CA LEU A 49 24.58 -14.19 10.16
C LEU A 49 23.28 -13.45 10.54
N PHE A 50 22.76 -13.70 11.74
CA PHE A 50 21.60 -13.01 12.34
C PHE A 50 22.00 -11.90 13.33
N LYS A 51 23.25 -11.43 13.32
CA LYS A 51 23.71 -10.42 14.28
C LYS A 51 23.17 -9.03 13.97
N SER A 52 21.93 -8.84 14.41
CA SER A 52 21.43 -7.59 14.93
C SER A 52 22.36 -7.03 16.01
N VAL A 53 22.69 -5.75 15.89
CA VAL A 53 23.31 -4.97 16.95
C VAL A 53 22.20 -4.38 17.80
N GLU A 54 22.23 -4.65 19.11
CA GLU A 54 21.29 -4.08 20.06
C GLU A 54 21.61 -2.60 20.29
N LEU A 55 20.63 -1.74 20.01
CA LEU A 55 20.56 -0.36 20.49
C LEU A 55 19.21 -0.15 21.21
N PRO A 56 19.17 0.73 22.23
CA PRO A 56 17.98 0.95 23.04
C PRO A 56 16.94 1.71 22.21
N GLY A 57 15.84 1.04 21.83
CA GLY A 57 14.78 1.65 21.01
C GLY A 57 13.88 0.68 20.23
N GLY A 58 14.26 -0.59 20.08
CA GLY A 58 13.33 -1.67 19.74
C GLY A 58 12.79 -1.77 18.31
N LEU A 59 13.15 -0.89 17.37
CA LEU A 59 12.87 -1.12 15.95
C LEU A 59 14.10 -1.72 15.26
N LYS A 60 14.04 -3.02 14.95
CA LYS A 60 14.80 -3.62 13.85
C LYS A 60 13.91 -3.57 12.63
N LEU A 61 14.40 -3.06 11.50
CA LEU A 61 13.83 -3.36 10.20
C LEU A 61 14.87 -4.17 9.42
N GLU A 62 14.67 -5.48 9.30
CA GLU A 62 15.51 -6.39 8.54
C GLU A 62 15.16 -6.35 7.03
N PHE A 63 16.05 -6.85 6.16
CA PHE A 63 15.85 -6.90 4.70
C PHE A 63 14.56 -7.64 4.29
N GLN A 64 14.08 -8.56 5.13
CA GLN A 64 12.79 -9.23 4.96
C GLN A 64 11.61 -8.29 5.19
N GLU A 65 11.74 -7.34 6.12
CA GLU A 65 10.70 -6.36 6.43
C GLU A 65 10.63 -5.27 5.35
N LEU A 66 11.74 -4.92 4.69
CA LEU A 66 11.72 -4.08 3.49
C LEU A 66 11.00 -4.73 2.32
N ARG A 67 11.30 -6.00 2.03
CA ARG A 67 10.57 -6.76 1.00
C ARG A 67 9.10 -6.89 1.35
N LYS A 68 8.79 -7.15 2.61
CA LYS A 68 7.42 -7.23 3.09
C LYS A 68 6.69 -5.88 2.95
N LEU A 69 7.35 -4.77 3.28
CA LEU A 69 6.79 -3.42 3.12
C LEU A 69 6.57 -3.09 1.64
N GLU A 70 7.48 -3.49 0.76
CA GLU A 70 7.34 -3.35 -0.69
C GLU A 70 6.19 -4.21 -1.24
N GLU A 71 6.12 -5.49 -0.87
CA GLU A 71 5.04 -6.41 -1.23
C GLU A 71 3.68 -5.92 -0.70
N GLU A 72 3.64 -5.40 0.52
CA GLU A 72 2.43 -4.82 1.11
C GLU A 72 2.02 -3.55 0.37
N ALA A 73 2.95 -2.63 0.08
CA ALA A 73 2.71 -1.42 -0.70
C ALA A 73 2.19 -1.74 -2.12
N GLN A 74 2.74 -2.77 -2.77
CA GLN A 74 2.26 -3.26 -4.06
C GLN A 74 0.85 -3.84 -3.96
N LYS A 75 0.61 -4.71 -2.97
CA LYS A 75 -0.69 -5.35 -2.75
C LYS A 75 -1.82 -4.35 -2.50
N VAL A 76 -1.51 -3.20 -1.92
CA VAL A 76 -2.49 -2.14 -1.64
C VAL A 76 -2.62 -1.11 -2.76
N GLY A 77 -1.85 -1.24 -3.85
CA GLY A 77 -1.89 -0.29 -4.97
C GLY A 77 -1.22 1.06 -4.67
N LEU A 78 -0.35 1.14 -3.66
CA LEU A 78 0.47 2.34 -3.42
C LEU A 78 1.59 2.48 -4.46
N ILE A 79 2.08 1.36 -5.01
CA ILE A 79 3.12 1.27 -6.04
C ILE A 79 2.85 0.06 -6.95
N SER A 80 3.17 0.13 -8.26
CA SER A 80 3.04 -1.04 -9.17
C SER A 80 4.37 -1.80 -9.35
N SER A 81 4.27 -3.10 -9.69
CA SER A 81 5.38 -4.04 -9.88
C SER A 81 6.26 -3.71 -11.10
N GLU A 82 5.69 -3.07 -12.12
CA GLU A 82 6.44 -2.53 -13.26
C GLU A 82 7.25 -1.28 -12.91
N ASP A 83 6.79 -0.52 -11.91
CA ASP A 83 7.35 0.78 -11.62
C ASP A 83 8.57 0.72 -10.68
N VAL A 84 8.80 -0.39 -9.98
CA VAL A 84 10.04 -0.62 -9.20
C VAL A 84 11.21 -0.99 -10.13
N LYS A 85 10.91 -1.49 -11.33
CA LYS A 85 11.92 -1.89 -12.34
C LYS A 85 12.24 -0.79 -13.35
N LYS A 86 11.40 0.22 -13.49
CA LYS A 86 11.70 1.41 -14.28
C LYS A 86 12.60 2.33 -13.46
N GLU A 87 13.77 2.71 -14.00
CA GLU A 87 14.40 3.94 -13.55
C GLU A 87 13.36 5.06 -13.67
N PRO A 88 13.29 5.99 -12.70
CA PRO A 88 12.25 7.01 -12.66
C PRO A 88 12.13 7.66 -14.04
N GLY A 89 10.98 7.46 -14.69
CA GLY A 89 10.70 8.01 -16.01
C GLY A 89 10.87 9.53 -15.94
N GLU A 90 11.75 10.05 -16.79
CA GLU A 90 12.23 11.44 -16.79
C GLU A 90 11.12 12.51 -16.96
N GLU A 91 9.87 12.14 -17.26
CA GLU A 91 8.82 13.11 -17.59
C GLU A 91 7.96 13.61 -16.41
N GLU A 92 7.80 12.87 -15.29
CA GLU A 92 6.96 13.33 -14.16
C GLU A 92 7.61 13.24 -12.77
N ALA A 93 8.60 12.38 -12.57
CA ALA A 93 9.38 12.33 -11.33
C ALA A 93 10.30 13.57 -11.15
N GLY A 94 10.60 14.29 -12.24
CA GLY A 94 11.57 15.38 -12.31
C GLY A 94 11.13 16.76 -11.78
N LYS A 95 10.10 16.87 -10.94
CA LYS A 95 9.63 18.17 -10.38
C LYS A 95 9.34 18.17 -8.88
N ARG A 96 9.73 17.14 -8.13
CA ARG A 96 9.51 17.11 -6.67
C ARG A 96 10.80 17.46 -5.94
N LEU A 97 10.72 18.46 -5.06
CA LEU A 97 11.88 19.00 -4.33
C LEU A 97 12.69 17.92 -3.61
N PHE A 98 12.03 16.94 -2.99
CA PHE A 98 12.74 15.88 -2.26
C PHE A 98 13.55 14.96 -3.18
N VAL A 99 13.18 14.81 -4.46
CA VAL A 99 13.94 14.02 -5.44
C VAL A 99 15.23 14.76 -5.81
N GLU A 100 15.14 16.06 -6.09
CA GLU A 100 16.30 16.92 -6.37
C GLU A 100 17.27 16.97 -5.17
N LEU A 101 16.71 17.05 -3.96
CA LEU A 101 17.51 17.08 -2.73
C LEU A 101 18.21 15.76 -2.46
N ALA A 102 17.67 14.62 -2.91
CA ALA A 102 18.25 13.30 -2.63
C ALA A 102 19.65 13.13 -3.22
N GLU A 103 19.96 13.83 -4.32
CA GLU A 103 21.28 13.82 -4.94
C GLU A 103 22.33 14.58 -4.11
N GLN A 104 21.90 15.54 -3.29
CA GLN A 104 22.78 16.46 -2.56
C GLN A 104 22.83 16.16 -1.06
N ASN A 105 21.69 15.83 -0.47
CA ASN A 105 21.51 15.61 0.95
C ASN A 105 20.29 14.73 1.23
N GLN A 106 20.55 13.47 1.60
CA GLN A 106 19.51 12.49 1.85
C GLN A 106 18.61 12.87 3.05
N GLU A 107 19.17 13.41 4.13
CA GLU A 107 18.40 13.84 5.30
C GLU A 107 17.37 14.92 4.91
N LEU A 108 17.80 15.90 4.12
CA LEU A 108 16.96 17.01 3.68
C LEU A 108 15.87 16.53 2.70
N ALA A 109 16.18 15.55 1.85
CA ALA A 109 15.19 14.87 1.01
C ALA A 109 14.11 14.19 1.85
N LEU A 110 14.49 13.40 2.87
CA LEU A 110 13.54 12.74 3.76
C LEU A 110 12.68 13.75 4.53
N VAL A 111 13.25 14.86 5.00
CA VAL A 111 12.48 15.94 5.64
C VAL A 111 11.48 16.56 4.66
N SER A 112 11.92 16.84 3.43
CA SER A 112 11.04 17.39 2.39
C SER A 112 9.89 16.42 2.06
N LEU A 113 10.16 15.13 1.90
CA LEU A 113 9.14 14.11 1.64
C LEU A 113 8.13 14.03 2.81
N ARG A 114 8.60 14.08 4.06
CA ARG A 114 7.72 14.13 5.24
C ARG A 114 6.74 15.30 5.18
N LEU A 115 7.24 16.49 4.82
CA LEU A 115 6.42 17.69 4.72
C LEU A 115 5.37 17.56 3.61
N ASP A 116 5.73 16.96 2.48
CA ASP A 116 4.79 16.75 1.38
C ASP A 116 3.71 15.73 1.75
N ILE A 117 4.05 14.61 2.39
CA ILE A 117 3.07 13.66 2.94
C ILE A 117 2.13 14.40 3.92
N GLU A 118 2.68 15.19 4.84
CA GLU A 118 1.86 15.92 5.81
C GLU A 118 0.88 16.89 5.14
N LYS A 119 1.33 17.63 4.12
CA LYS A 119 0.46 18.53 3.32
C LYS A 119 -0.66 17.75 2.66
N CYS A 120 -0.36 16.62 2.00
CA CYS A 120 -1.36 15.80 1.34
C CYS A 120 -2.42 15.29 2.34
N LEU A 121 -1.99 14.72 3.48
CA LEU A 121 -2.91 14.24 4.51
C LEU A 121 -3.81 15.36 5.06
N ARG A 122 -3.27 16.58 5.22
CA ARG A 122 -4.05 17.75 5.67
C ARG A 122 -5.07 18.18 4.62
N SER A 123 -4.71 18.18 3.34
CA SER A 123 -5.62 18.49 2.24
C SER A 123 -6.76 17.46 2.12
N ILE A 124 -6.46 16.17 2.30
CA ILE A 124 -7.48 15.11 2.37
C ILE A 124 -8.44 15.41 3.54
N ALA A 125 -7.92 15.64 4.74
CA ALA A 125 -8.77 15.93 5.90
C ALA A 125 -9.65 17.18 5.70
N LEU A 126 -9.15 18.21 5.01
CA LEU A 126 -9.92 19.40 4.67
C LEU A 126 -11.09 19.07 3.73
N LYS A 127 -10.85 18.29 2.67
CA LYS A 127 -11.88 17.85 1.70
C LYS A 127 -13.05 17.15 2.40
N TYR A 128 -12.75 16.26 3.35
CA TYR A 128 -13.77 15.51 4.10
C TYR A 128 -14.28 16.22 5.38
N ASP A 129 -13.95 17.52 5.55
CA ASP A 129 -14.40 18.35 6.67
C ASP A 129 -14.03 17.78 8.06
N LEU A 130 -12.85 17.18 8.16
CA LEU A 130 -12.33 16.63 9.41
C LEU A 130 -11.56 17.70 10.20
N LYS A 131 -11.84 17.79 11.50
CA LYS A 131 -11.19 18.76 12.41
C LYS A 131 -9.82 18.27 12.86
N THR A 132 -8.81 18.43 12.01
CA THR A 132 -7.47 17.84 12.23
C THR A 132 -6.34 18.86 12.43
N GLN A 133 -6.65 20.15 12.58
CA GLN A 133 -5.65 21.23 12.61
C GLN A 133 -4.61 21.09 13.73
N LYS A 134 -4.98 20.45 14.85
CA LYS A 134 -4.10 20.23 16.02
C LYS A 134 -3.42 18.87 16.04
N LEU A 135 -3.71 17.99 15.08
CA LEU A 135 -3.16 16.64 15.04
C LEU A 135 -1.77 16.64 14.39
N GLY A 136 -0.85 15.91 15.00
CA GLY A 136 0.42 15.52 14.38
C GLY A 136 0.19 14.44 13.31
N ILE A 137 1.14 14.30 12.40
CA ILE A 137 1.03 13.46 11.19
C ILE A 137 0.51 12.03 11.46
N ASN A 138 1.01 11.33 12.50
CA ASN A 138 0.56 9.97 12.84
C ASN A 138 -0.90 9.93 13.33
N ASN A 139 -1.31 10.91 14.13
CA ASN A 139 -2.70 10.98 14.62
C ASN A 139 -3.65 11.42 13.50
N LEU A 140 -3.19 12.30 12.60
CA LEU A 140 -3.92 12.66 11.39
C LEU A 140 -4.13 11.45 10.48
N LEU A 141 -3.08 10.67 10.24
CA LEU A 141 -3.14 9.45 9.45
C LEU A 141 -4.11 8.42 10.07
N ARG A 142 -4.03 8.20 11.39
CA ARG A 142 -4.97 7.33 12.11
C ARG A 142 -6.42 7.80 12.02
N GLU A 143 -6.65 9.12 12.13
CA GLU A 143 -7.99 9.69 11.98
C GLU A 143 -8.53 9.40 10.58
N LEU A 144 -7.75 9.68 9.53
CA LEU A 144 -8.12 9.39 8.13
C LEU A 144 -8.41 7.89 7.90
N ALA A 145 -7.65 7.01 8.54
CA ALA A 145 -7.89 5.57 8.50
C ALA A 145 -9.15 5.14 9.25
N SER A 146 -9.47 5.77 10.38
CA SER A 146 -10.70 5.49 11.14
C SER A 146 -11.97 5.84 10.36
N HIS A 147 -11.89 6.83 9.46
CA HIS A 147 -12.95 7.16 8.50
C HIS A 147 -12.81 6.39 7.18
N HIS A 148 -11.89 5.43 7.07
CA HIS A 148 -11.66 4.64 5.85
C HIS A 148 -11.35 5.45 4.58
N ILE A 149 -10.94 6.71 4.73
CA ILE A 149 -10.50 7.55 3.60
C ILE A 149 -9.12 7.06 3.11
N ILE A 150 -8.29 6.63 4.07
CA ILE A 150 -7.07 5.87 3.82
C ILE A 150 -7.34 4.43 4.28
N PRO A 151 -7.22 3.42 3.41
CA PRO A 151 -7.28 2.01 3.80
C PRO A 151 -6.34 1.69 4.96
N ILE A 152 -6.72 0.74 5.81
CA ILE A 152 -5.94 0.36 7.00
C ILE A 152 -4.56 -0.17 6.60
N GLU A 153 -4.50 -0.86 5.47
CA GLU A 153 -3.27 -1.39 4.91
C GLU A 153 -2.35 -0.28 4.40
N GLU A 154 -2.91 0.75 3.74
CA GLU A 154 -2.16 1.96 3.37
C GLU A 154 -1.66 2.71 4.63
N GLU A 155 -2.48 2.78 5.69
CA GLU A 155 -2.09 3.42 6.97
C GLU A 155 -0.87 2.75 7.58
N SER A 156 -0.83 1.41 7.59
CA SER A 156 0.29 0.68 8.20
C SER A 156 1.60 1.00 7.48
N VAL A 157 1.59 0.93 6.14
CA VAL A 157 2.78 1.24 5.31
C VAL A 157 3.22 2.69 5.51
N LEU A 158 2.28 3.65 5.44
CA LEU A 158 2.58 5.06 5.63
C LEU A 158 3.12 5.36 7.03
N ARG A 159 2.57 4.73 8.07
CA ARG A 159 3.03 4.92 9.45
C ARG A 159 4.47 4.47 9.63
N ASP A 160 4.84 3.33 9.06
CA ASP A 160 6.21 2.79 9.17
C ASP A 160 7.21 3.70 8.44
N MET A 161 6.84 4.19 7.24
CA MET A 161 7.61 5.18 6.51
C MET A 161 7.77 6.50 7.27
N ILE A 162 6.68 7.03 7.84
CA ILE A 162 6.69 8.25 8.66
C ILE A 162 7.60 8.08 9.88
N GLY A 163 7.73 6.87 10.42
CA GLY A 163 8.71 6.54 11.46
C GLY A 163 10.14 6.92 11.06
N VAL A 164 10.58 6.45 9.89
CA VAL A 164 11.92 6.73 9.34
C VAL A 164 12.08 8.21 8.99
N LEU A 165 11.05 8.82 8.37
CA LEU A 165 11.05 10.24 8.03
C LEU A 165 11.15 11.15 9.26
N ASN A 166 10.52 10.76 10.38
CA ASN A 166 10.64 11.46 11.65
C ASN A 166 12.05 11.33 12.25
N GLN A 167 12.66 10.14 12.18
CA GLN A 167 14.04 9.95 12.64
C GLN A 167 15.00 10.88 11.90
N ALA A 168 14.88 10.94 10.57
CA ALA A 168 15.67 11.86 9.75
C ALA A 168 15.45 13.33 10.12
N SER A 169 14.20 13.73 10.38
CA SER A 169 13.86 15.11 10.81
C SER A 169 14.47 15.51 12.15
N HIS A 170 14.74 14.54 13.03
CA HIS A 170 15.35 14.76 14.33
C HIS A 170 16.87 14.49 14.35
N GLY A 171 17.48 14.18 13.20
CA GLY A 171 18.90 13.84 13.10
C GLY A 171 19.28 12.56 13.85
N VAL A 172 18.34 11.65 14.04
CA VAL A 172 18.56 10.35 14.66
C VAL A 172 19.14 9.39 13.62
N GLU A 173 20.00 8.45 14.02
CA GLU A 173 20.47 7.40 13.11
C GLU A 173 19.29 6.55 12.59
N TYR A 174 19.29 6.28 11.30
CA TYR A 174 18.26 5.49 10.61
C TYR A 174 18.92 4.57 9.56
N ASP A 175 18.20 3.54 9.14
CA ASP A 175 18.69 2.60 8.13
C ASP A 175 18.76 3.26 6.75
N GLN A 176 19.97 3.34 6.20
CA GLN A 176 20.27 4.02 4.94
C GLN A 176 19.60 3.34 3.74
N ARG A 177 19.41 2.01 3.79
CA ARG A 177 18.76 1.26 2.70
C ARG A 177 17.27 1.56 2.66
N THR A 178 16.62 1.56 3.82
CA THR A 178 15.21 1.93 3.99
C THR A 178 14.99 3.36 3.56
N ALA A 179 15.85 4.30 3.97
CA ALA A 179 15.77 5.70 3.54
C ALA A 179 15.85 5.86 2.02
N LYS A 180 16.78 5.15 1.36
CA LYS A 180 16.91 5.19 -0.09
C LYS A 180 15.65 4.66 -0.79
N TRP A 181 15.13 3.51 -0.33
CA TRP A 181 13.88 2.95 -0.85
C TRP A 181 12.71 3.94 -0.68
N ILE A 182 12.57 4.56 0.50
CA ILE A 182 11.54 5.57 0.78
C ILE A 182 11.60 6.75 -0.20
N ILE A 183 12.80 7.21 -0.55
CA ILE A 183 12.99 8.27 -1.55
C ILE A 183 12.58 7.78 -2.95
N GLU A 184 12.96 6.55 -3.32
CA GLU A 184 12.63 5.94 -4.61
C GLU A 184 11.11 5.75 -4.79
N VAL A 185 10.39 5.31 -3.75
CA VAL A 185 8.93 5.12 -3.80
C VAL A 185 8.12 6.39 -3.50
N GLY A 186 8.76 7.40 -2.90
CA GLY A 186 8.14 8.65 -2.45
C GLY A 186 7.24 9.33 -3.48
N PRO A 187 7.66 9.50 -4.76
CA PRO A 187 6.84 10.18 -5.76
C PRO A 187 5.48 9.53 -5.99
N LYS A 188 5.42 8.18 -6.00
CA LYS A 188 4.20 7.41 -6.22
C LYS A 188 3.27 7.48 -5.02
N ILE A 189 3.83 7.48 -3.82
CA ILE A 189 3.05 7.65 -2.60
C ILE A 189 2.40 9.03 -2.57
N ILE A 190 3.15 10.07 -2.94
CA ILE A 190 2.58 11.41 -3.02
C ILE A 190 1.50 11.47 -4.11
N GLU A 191 1.73 10.91 -5.30
CA GLU A 191 0.72 10.84 -6.36
C GLU A 191 -0.55 10.11 -5.89
N SER A 192 -0.40 8.96 -5.21
CA SER A 192 -1.52 8.20 -4.65
C SER A 192 -2.31 9.02 -3.62
N LEU A 193 -1.62 9.73 -2.71
CA LEU A 193 -2.27 10.61 -1.72
C LEU A 193 -2.93 11.84 -2.37
N GLU A 194 -2.26 12.48 -3.33
CA GLU A 194 -2.78 13.64 -4.07
C GLU A 194 -4.06 13.26 -4.82
N SER A 195 -4.10 12.08 -5.43
CA SER A 195 -5.30 11.58 -6.11
C SER A 195 -6.52 11.59 -5.19
N LYS A 196 -6.40 11.29 -3.89
CA LYS A 196 -7.55 11.30 -2.96
C LYS A 196 -8.16 12.70 -2.76
N VAL A 197 -7.42 13.76 -3.08
CA VAL A 197 -7.86 15.16 -2.99
C VAL A 197 -8.40 15.69 -4.32
N GLU A 198 -8.02 15.09 -5.44
CA GLU A 198 -8.32 15.64 -6.77
C GLU A 198 -9.82 15.84 -7.02
N HIS A 199 -10.11 16.90 -7.78
CA HIS A 199 -11.44 17.16 -8.29
C HIS A 199 -11.62 16.40 -9.60
N ARG A 200 -12.50 15.42 -9.56
CA ARG A 200 -12.88 14.62 -10.72
C ARG A 200 -14.18 15.20 -11.23
N GLY A 201 -14.14 15.81 -12.41
CA GLY A 201 -15.34 16.29 -13.06
C GLY A 201 -16.33 15.15 -13.30
N GLY A 202 -17.63 15.44 -13.30
CA GLY A 202 -18.69 14.44 -13.49
C GLY A 202 -19.83 14.96 -14.37
N ASN A 203 -21.06 14.54 -14.04
CA ASN A 203 -22.29 14.83 -14.79
C ASN A 203 -22.62 16.34 -14.88
N PHE A 204 -22.02 17.17 -14.03
CA PHE A 204 -22.35 18.60 -13.89
C PHE A 204 -21.18 19.55 -14.22
N SER A 205 -19.99 19.02 -14.49
CA SER A 205 -18.77 19.76 -14.80
C SER A 205 -18.57 19.88 -16.33
N HIS A 206 -18.30 21.10 -16.83
CA HIS A 206 -17.85 21.30 -18.22
C HIS A 206 -16.42 20.82 -18.48
N SER A 207 -15.66 20.48 -17.43
CA SER A 207 -14.36 19.81 -17.52
C SER A 207 -14.57 18.31 -17.78
N ASN A 208 -13.85 17.81 -18.79
CA ASN A 208 -13.91 16.44 -19.31
C ASN A 208 -13.97 15.39 -18.17
N PRO A 209 -14.96 14.47 -18.13
CA PRO A 209 -15.01 13.34 -17.21
C PRO A 209 -13.78 12.41 -17.25
N GLU A 210 -12.97 12.51 -18.31
CA GLU A 210 -11.66 11.83 -18.43
C GLU A 210 -10.51 12.57 -17.72
N ALA A 211 -10.75 13.73 -17.10
CA ALA A 211 -9.68 14.65 -16.71
C ALA A 211 -8.79 14.14 -15.57
N LYS A 212 -9.14 13.05 -14.86
CA LYS A 212 -8.25 12.18 -14.06
C LYS A 212 -9.01 11.03 -13.39
N GLU A 213 -8.48 9.83 -13.51
CA GLU A 213 -9.08 8.58 -13.01
C GLU A 213 -9.12 8.52 -11.46
N HIS A 214 -10.10 7.81 -10.88
CA HIS A 214 -10.14 7.60 -9.42
C HIS A 214 -9.13 6.53 -9.00
N TRP A 215 -8.48 6.70 -7.86
CA TRP A 215 -7.44 5.74 -7.42
C TRP A 215 -8.00 4.33 -7.21
N ILE A 216 -9.27 4.20 -6.80
CA ILE A 216 -9.97 2.90 -6.72
C ILE A 216 -10.09 2.28 -8.11
N ASP A 217 -10.30 3.07 -9.18
CA ASP A 217 -10.33 2.56 -10.55
C ASP A 217 -8.93 2.12 -11.01
N LYS A 218 -7.91 2.95 -10.78
CA LYS A 218 -6.51 2.63 -11.09
C LYS A 218 -6.09 1.33 -10.40
N SER A 219 -6.35 1.20 -9.09
CA SER A 219 -6.08 -0.01 -8.32
C SER A 219 -6.88 -1.22 -8.81
N PHE A 220 -8.09 -1.04 -9.35
CA PHE A 220 -8.88 -2.13 -9.90
C PHE A 220 -8.30 -2.63 -11.23
N GLN A 221 -7.82 -1.74 -12.08
CA GLN A 221 -7.16 -2.08 -13.35
C GLN A 221 -5.83 -2.82 -13.13
N GLU A 222 -5.14 -2.50 -12.05
CA GLU A 222 -3.87 -3.12 -11.65
C GLU A 222 -4.03 -4.45 -10.91
N CYS A 223 -5.26 -4.97 -10.75
CA CYS A 223 -5.47 -6.27 -10.13
C CYS A 223 -4.78 -7.40 -10.92
N GLU A 224 -3.71 -7.94 -10.36
CA GLU A 224 -3.11 -9.19 -10.81
C GLU A 224 -3.91 -10.39 -10.26
N TRP A 225 -4.35 -11.30 -11.14
CA TRP A 225 -5.05 -12.53 -10.76
C TRP A 225 -4.68 -13.67 -11.70
N VAL A 226 -4.59 -14.88 -11.14
CA VAL A 226 -4.32 -16.12 -11.89
C VAL A 226 -5.54 -17.02 -11.87
N THR A 227 -6.34 -16.94 -10.81
CA THR A 227 -7.52 -17.77 -10.57
C THR A 227 -8.81 -16.96 -10.55
N ASN A 228 -9.93 -17.61 -10.84
CA ASN A 228 -11.26 -17.00 -10.72
C ASN A 228 -11.60 -16.59 -9.28
N VAL A 229 -11.00 -17.24 -8.27
CA VAL A 229 -11.21 -16.89 -6.86
C VAL A 229 -10.56 -15.54 -6.56
N GLU A 230 -9.30 -15.38 -6.95
CA GLU A 230 -8.56 -14.11 -6.81
C GLU A 230 -9.25 -12.97 -7.57
N TRP A 231 -9.80 -13.24 -8.75
CA TRP A 231 -10.57 -12.24 -9.48
C TRP A 231 -11.85 -11.83 -8.74
N GLY A 232 -12.59 -12.79 -8.19
CA GLY A 232 -13.75 -12.52 -7.33
C GLY A 232 -13.39 -11.73 -6.07
N GLU A 233 -12.25 -12.03 -5.45
CA GLU A 233 -11.72 -11.27 -4.30
C GLU A 233 -11.35 -9.83 -4.69
N CYS A 234 -10.71 -9.61 -5.85
CA CYS A 234 -10.45 -8.28 -6.37
C CYS A 234 -11.75 -7.47 -6.56
N ILE A 235 -12.77 -8.05 -7.20
CA ILE A 235 -14.06 -7.37 -7.41
C ILE A 235 -14.72 -7.02 -6.06
N ASN A 236 -14.73 -7.95 -5.10
CA ASN A 236 -15.30 -7.70 -3.78
C ASN A 236 -14.53 -6.61 -3.02
N LYS A 237 -13.19 -6.64 -3.03
CA LYS A 237 -12.35 -5.61 -2.42
C LYS A 237 -12.70 -4.23 -2.97
N HIS A 238 -12.81 -4.08 -4.28
CA HIS A 238 -13.06 -2.77 -4.91
C HIS A 238 -14.51 -2.32 -4.76
N ARG A 239 -15.49 -3.23 -4.71
CA ARG A 239 -16.84 -2.91 -4.27
C ARG A 239 -16.84 -2.31 -2.87
N ASP A 240 -16.16 -2.95 -1.92
CA ASP A 240 -16.11 -2.50 -0.53
C ASP A 240 -15.40 -1.13 -0.41
N LEU A 241 -14.36 -0.87 -1.22
CA LEU A 241 -13.72 0.44 -1.31
C LEU A 241 -14.69 1.51 -1.83
N TRP A 242 -15.45 1.23 -2.89
CA TRP A 242 -16.45 2.15 -3.42
C TRP A 242 -17.61 2.42 -2.45
N GLU A 243 -18.05 1.40 -1.69
CA GLU A 243 -19.07 1.56 -0.64
C GLU A 243 -18.58 2.47 0.50
N LYS A 244 -17.32 2.32 0.92
CA LYS A 244 -16.70 3.20 1.91
C LYS A 244 -16.59 4.63 1.40
N GLU A 245 -16.15 4.83 0.16
CA GLU A 245 -16.05 6.16 -0.44
C GLU A 245 -17.42 6.83 -0.56
N LEU A 246 -18.43 6.11 -1.04
CA LEU A 246 -19.81 6.61 -1.10
C LEU A 246 -20.29 7.09 0.27
N ASN A 247 -20.08 6.29 1.32
CA ASN A 247 -20.46 6.65 2.68
C ASN A 247 -19.68 7.87 3.20
N ASN A 248 -18.39 7.98 2.89
CA ASN A 248 -17.56 9.12 3.30
C ASN A 248 -18.04 10.42 2.68
N VAL A 249 -18.31 10.42 1.38
CA VAL A 249 -18.83 11.57 0.66
C VAL A 249 -20.24 11.94 1.17
N PHE A 250 -21.13 10.96 1.29
CA PHE A 250 -22.49 11.15 1.80
C PHE A 250 -22.48 11.77 3.19
N ASN A 251 -21.72 11.22 4.14
CA ASN A 251 -21.62 11.75 5.49
C ASN A 251 -21.01 13.16 5.53
N THR A 252 -20.08 13.47 4.63
CA THR A 252 -19.50 14.81 4.52
C THR A 252 -20.53 15.82 4.01
N LEU A 253 -21.31 15.47 2.99
CA LEU A 253 -22.43 16.27 2.52
C LEU A 253 -23.45 16.52 3.62
N LEU A 254 -23.81 15.48 4.38
CA LEU A 254 -24.72 15.63 5.53
C LEU A 254 -24.20 16.60 6.59
N ARG A 255 -22.88 16.79 6.74
CA ARG A 255 -22.34 17.81 7.66
C ARG A 255 -22.46 19.22 7.08
N LYS A 256 -22.29 19.39 5.77
CA LYS A 256 -22.24 20.70 5.09
C LYS A 256 -23.60 21.27 4.67
N LEU A 257 -24.59 20.42 4.37
CA LEU A 257 -25.88 20.87 3.83
C LEU A 257 -26.80 21.52 4.88
N ASP A 258 -27.75 22.33 4.43
CA ASP A 258 -28.84 22.83 5.28
C ASP A 258 -29.92 21.75 5.53
N PRO A 259 -30.78 21.87 6.57
CA PRO A 259 -31.73 20.81 6.93
C PRO A 259 -32.66 20.37 5.81
N SER A 260 -33.06 21.27 4.91
CA SER A 260 -33.95 20.92 3.79
C SER A 260 -33.22 20.02 2.79
N LYS A 261 -32.00 20.42 2.39
CA LYS A 261 -31.18 19.63 1.46
C LYS A 261 -30.71 18.30 2.06
N LYS A 262 -30.45 18.25 3.38
CA LYS A 262 -30.12 16.99 4.07
C LYS A 262 -31.25 15.97 3.93
N ALA A 263 -32.50 16.36 4.20
CA ALA A 263 -33.64 15.46 4.09
C ALA A 263 -33.81 14.94 2.65
N MET A 264 -33.60 15.80 1.64
CA MET A 264 -33.63 15.38 0.23
C MET A 264 -32.51 14.39 -0.12
N LEU A 265 -31.29 14.62 0.39
CA LEU A 265 -30.16 13.72 0.16
C LEU A 265 -30.38 12.35 0.83
N GLU A 266 -30.85 12.34 2.07
CA GLU A 266 -31.18 11.10 2.81
C GLU A 266 -32.27 10.30 2.09
N ASP A 267 -33.34 10.96 1.65
CA ASP A 267 -34.43 10.29 0.92
C ASP A 267 -33.95 9.73 -0.43
N SER A 268 -33.15 10.51 -1.17
CA SER A 268 -32.54 10.05 -2.42
C SER A 268 -31.63 8.83 -2.20
N GLN A 269 -30.79 8.86 -1.17
CA GLN A 269 -29.86 7.78 -0.85
C GLN A 269 -30.60 6.50 -0.46
N LYS A 270 -31.61 6.61 0.41
CA LYS A 270 -32.44 5.47 0.84
C LYS A 270 -33.13 4.78 -0.34
N HIS A 271 -33.74 5.53 -1.25
CA HIS A 271 -34.41 4.96 -2.41
C HIS A 271 -33.42 4.32 -3.39
N TRP A 272 -32.25 4.94 -3.58
CA TRP A 272 -31.19 4.40 -4.43
C TRP A 272 -30.65 3.06 -3.89
N GLU A 273 -30.39 2.95 -2.58
CA GLU A 273 -29.94 1.72 -1.93
C GLU A 273 -30.98 0.59 -2.07
N SER A 274 -32.25 0.92 -1.80
CA SER A 274 -33.35 -0.03 -1.96
C SER A 274 -33.47 -0.55 -3.40
N GLN A 275 -33.35 0.33 -4.40
CA GLN A 275 -33.42 -0.09 -5.79
C GLN A 275 -32.22 -0.97 -6.18
N LEU A 276 -31.01 -0.62 -5.71
CA LEU A 276 -29.81 -1.41 -5.95
C LEU A 276 -29.96 -2.84 -5.39
N GLU A 277 -30.51 -2.97 -4.18
CA GLU A 277 -30.77 -4.27 -3.55
C GLU A 277 -31.83 -5.07 -4.29
N ILE A 278 -32.94 -4.44 -4.68
CA ILE A 278 -34.01 -5.09 -5.47
C ILE A 278 -33.45 -5.63 -6.80
N ASP A 279 -32.68 -4.83 -7.52
CA ASP A 279 -32.09 -5.23 -8.79
C ASP A 279 -31.08 -6.37 -8.61
N ARG A 280 -30.26 -6.31 -7.55
CA ARG A 280 -29.32 -7.37 -7.19
C ARG A 280 -30.06 -8.66 -6.91
N ASN A 281 -31.06 -8.63 -6.05
CA ASN A 281 -31.87 -9.80 -5.70
C ASN A 281 -32.56 -10.38 -6.94
N LEU A 282 -33.09 -9.54 -7.82
CA LEU A 282 -33.67 -10.00 -9.09
C LEU A 282 -32.63 -10.72 -9.94
N VAL A 283 -31.48 -10.10 -10.24
CA VAL A 283 -30.45 -10.70 -11.10
C VAL A 283 -29.93 -12.02 -10.54
N PHE A 284 -29.70 -12.11 -9.23
CA PHE A 284 -29.19 -13.32 -8.59
C PHE A 284 -30.27 -14.33 -8.19
N SER A 285 -31.56 -14.04 -8.39
CA SER A 285 -32.66 -14.99 -8.17
C SER A 285 -32.87 -16.00 -9.31
N PHE A 286 -32.28 -15.75 -10.48
CA PHE A 286 -32.40 -16.63 -11.63
C PHE A 286 -31.44 -17.83 -11.48
N ASP A 287 -31.94 -18.96 -10.95
CA ASP A 287 -31.17 -20.18 -10.69
C ASP A 287 -30.41 -20.71 -11.93
N ASP A 288 -30.96 -20.50 -13.13
CA ASP A 288 -30.37 -20.96 -14.39
C ASP A 288 -29.47 -19.91 -15.06
N LEU A 289 -29.40 -18.69 -14.53
CA LEU A 289 -28.62 -17.60 -15.12
C LEU A 289 -27.14 -17.95 -15.10
N GLN A 290 -26.62 -18.45 -13.97
CA GLN A 290 -25.23 -18.89 -13.86
C GLN A 290 -24.90 -19.98 -14.89
N PHE A 291 -25.83 -20.89 -15.19
CA PHE A 291 -25.64 -21.91 -16.21
C PHE A 291 -25.62 -21.33 -17.63
N LYS A 292 -26.44 -20.30 -17.89
CA LYS A 292 -26.57 -19.65 -19.20
C LYS A 292 -25.42 -18.70 -19.54
N VAL A 293 -25.00 -17.86 -18.60
CA VAL A 293 -23.97 -16.83 -18.84
C VAL A 293 -22.57 -17.27 -18.40
N GLY A 294 -22.48 -18.40 -17.69
CA GLY A 294 -21.24 -18.91 -17.12
C GLY A 294 -20.69 -18.02 -16.01
N ARG A 295 -19.52 -18.39 -15.47
CA ARG A 295 -18.86 -17.62 -14.40
C ARG A 295 -18.51 -16.19 -14.83
N GLU A 296 -18.07 -16.01 -16.07
CA GLU A 296 -17.70 -14.70 -16.59
C GLU A 296 -18.87 -13.73 -16.59
N GLY A 297 -20.06 -14.18 -17.00
CA GLY A 297 -21.26 -13.36 -16.91
C GLY A 297 -21.63 -12.99 -15.47
N MET A 298 -21.35 -13.85 -14.49
CA MET A 298 -21.56 -13.54 -13.07
C MET A 298 -20.55 -12.49 -12.55
N PHE A 299 -19.31 -12.52 -13.01
CA PHE A 299 -18.33 -11.47 -12.71
C PHE A 299 -18.73 -10.14 -13.35
N ILE A 300 -19.14 -10.15 -14.62
CA ILE A 300 -19.65 -8.95 -15.29
C ILE A 300 -20.86 -8.36 -14.55
N ALA A 301 -21.80 -9.20 -14.09
CA ALA A 301 -22.92 -8.74 -13.28
C ALA A 301 -22.43 -8.11 -11.96
N SER A 302 -21.47 -8.74 -11.28
CA SER A 302 -20.89 -8.22 -10.03
C SER A 302 -20.18 -6.87 -10.23
N ILE A 303 -19.40 -6.74 -11.31
CA ILE A 303 -18.74 -5.50 -11.72
C ILE A 303 -19.78 -4.43 -12.07
N SER A 304 -20.87 -4.79 -12.74
CA SER A 304 -21.96 -3.86 -13.06
C SER A 304 -22.59 -3.27 -11.79
N PHE A 305 -22.83 -4.09 -10.75
CA PHE A 305 -23.33 -3.57 -9.47
C PHE A 305 -22.30 -2.70 -8.75
N MET A 306 -21.02 -3.06 -8.76
CA MET A 306 -19.94 -2.21 -8.24
C MET A 306 -19.90 -0.86 -8.96
N ASN A 307 -20.02 -0.85 -10.29
CA ASN A 307 -20.01 0.38 -11.10
C ASN A 307 -21.17 1.32 -10.78
N ARG A 308 -22.33 0.79 -10.36
CA ARG A 308 -23.45 1.61 -9.88
C ARG A 308 -23.11 2.34 -8.57
N ILE A 309 -22.42 1.66 -7.65
CA ILE A 309 -21.94 2.25 -6.38
C ILE A 309 -20.91 3.33 -6.68
N ARG A 310 -19.93 3.02 -7.54
CA ARG A 310 -18.94 3.97 -8.06
C ARG A 310 -19.61 5.21 -8.63
N GLN A 311 -20.57 5.05 -9.54
CA GLN A 311 -21.24 6.18 -10.18
C GLN A 311 -21.94 7.07 -9.15
N ARG A 312 -22.63 6.48 -8.18
CA ARG A 312 -23.28 7.23 -7.10
C ARG A 312 -22.27 7.98 -6.23
N ALA A 313 -21.13 7.38 -5.92
CA ALA A 313 -20.06 8.03 -5.16
C ALA A 313 -19.53 9.27 -5.89
N LEU A 314 -19.24 9.14 -7.19
CA LEU A 314 -18.74 10.24 -8.03
C LEU A 314 -19.76 11.37 -8.20
N GLU A 315 -21.06 11.05 -8.36
CA GLU A 315 -22.13 12.05 -8.41
C GLU A 315 -22.19 12.88 -7.12
N LEU A 316 -22.08 12.24 -5.96
CA LEU A 316 -22.06 12.94 -4.68
C LEU A 316 -20.74 13.70 -4.46
N GLU A 317 -19.60 13.18 -4.95
CA GLU A 317 -18.29 13.82 -4.83
C GLU A 317 -18.25 15.14 -5.63
N GLU A 318 -18.90 15.15 -6.79
CA GLU A 318 -19.04 16.35 -7.61
C GLU A 318 -19.84 17.44 -6.89
N ILE A 319 -20.97 17.08 -6.28
CA ILE A 319 -21.76 17.99 -5.44
C ILE A 319 -20.91 18.49 -4.26
N LEU A 320 -20.19 17.59 -3.59
CA LEU A 320 -19.34 17.94 -2.45
C LEU A 320 -18.28 18.96 -2.87
N THR A 321 -17.63 18.74 -4.01
CA THR A 321 -16.58 19.64 -4.48
C THR A 321 -17.14 21.01 -4.89
N ALA A 322 -18.33 21.06 -5.46
CA ALA A 322 -19.00 22.33 -5.77
C ALA A 322 -19.41 23.14 -4.51
N LEU A 323 -19.38 22.53 -3.33
CA LEU A 323 -19.70 23.16 -2.04
C LEU A 323 -18.45 23.54 -1.21
N VAL A 324 -17.24 23.17 -1.66
CA VAL A 324 -15.95 23.57 -1.06
C VAL A 324 -15.54 24.93 -1.58
#